data_AF-A0A4Q0VS71-F1
#
_entry.id   AF-A0A4Q0VS71-F1
#
_cell.length_a   1.000
_cell.length_b   1.000
_cell.length_c   1.000
_cell.angle_alpha   90.00
_cell.angle_beta   90.00
_cell.angle_gamma   90.00
#
_symmetry.space_group_name_H-M   'P 1'
#
loop_
_entity.id
_entity.type
_entity.pdbx_description
1 polymer ?
#
loop_
_entity_poly.entity_id
_entity_poly.type
_entity_poly.pdbx_seq_one_letter_code
_entity_poly.pdbx_strand_id
1 'polypeptide(L)'
;MSNFDLEKLSVTVYPPVTSLQPVVGRKYTLTHSDDTGMLFLDIGSDYNYQAINTKMRDEVLAEWQVNKMMEISLVGFAYVDSGEYSKEEAEFRLTIFHKEMETALKGIINGDHFFLLNYPMLLDAPIFIYFQSVYPGYHGKKYFGTPRDYLFQ
;
A
#
# COMPACT_ATOMS: atom_id res chain seq x y z
N MET A 1 -1.50 -19.20 4.66
CA MET A 1 -2.27 -17.95 4.54
C MET A 1 -2.06 -17.21 5.83
N SER A 2 -1.41 -16.04 5.79
CA SER A 2 -1.34 -15.15 6.94
C SER A 2 -2.76 -14.65 7.20
N ASN A 3 -3.32 -14.99 8.35
CA ASN A 3 -4.58 -14.40 8.77
C ASN A 3 -4.28 -12.95 9.12
N PHE A 4 -4.80 -12.02 8.33
CA PHE A 4 -4.76 -10.60 8.68
C PHE A 4 -5.51 -10.39 10.00
N ASP A 5 -4.89 -9.67 10.91
CA ASP A 5 -5.38 -9.44 12.27
C ASP A 5 -5.48 -7.93 12.52
N LEU A 6 -6.71 -7.45 12.72
CA LEU A 6 -6.98 -6.04 12.98
C LEU A 6 -6.35 -5.54 14.28
N GLU A 7 -6.18 -6.42 15.28
CA GLU A 7 -5.54 -6.05 16.55
C GLU A 7 -4.05 -5.74 16.37
N LYS A 8 -3.46 -6.20 15.25
CA LYS A 8 -2.07 -5.94 14.88
C LYS A 8 -1.88 -4.75 13.95
N LEU A 9 -2.94 -3.98 13.68
CA LEU A 9 -2.87 -2.78 12.84
C LEU A 9 -2.91 -1.51 13.69
N SER A 10 -1.83 -0.73 13.65
CA SER A 10 -1.78 0.61 14.22
C SER A 10 -1.93 1.65 13.11
N VAL A 11 -2.82 2.63 13.31
CA VAL A 11 -3.10 3.68 12.32
C VAL A 11 -2.80 5.05 12.89
N THR A 12 -2.04 5.86 12.16
CA THR A 12 -1.75 7.26 12.48
C THR A 12 -2.16 8.15 11.32
N VAL A 13 -2.91 9.24 11.60
CA VAL A 13 -3.33 10.22 10.59
C VAL A 13 -2.63 11.54 10.85
N TYR A 14 -1.91 12.06 9.87
CA TYR A 14 -1.14 13.30 9.96
C TYR A 14 -1.89 14.48 9.32
N PRO A 15 -2.07 15.60 10.04
CA PRO A 15 -2.61 16.82 9.46
C PRO A 15 -1.79 17.28 8.23
N PRO A 16 -2.43 17.89 7.20
CA PRO A 16 -3.82 18.37 7.18
C PRO A 16 -4.84 17.29 6.80
N VAL A 17 -4.44 16.02 6.66
CA VAL A 17 -5.37 14.93 6.40
C VAL A 17 -6.28 14.74 7.60
N THR A 18 -7.56 14.51 7.30
CA THR A 18 -8.62 14.22 8.26
C THR A 18 -9.21 12.85 7.97
N SER A 19 -10.18 12.44 8.78
CA SER A 19 -10.95 11.22 8.54
C SER A 19 -11.75 11.22 7.23
N LEU A 20 -11.91 12.38 6.56
CA LEU A 20 -12.73 12.50 5.35
C LEU A 20 -11.99 13.14 4.16
N GLN A 21 -10.94 13.92 4.39
CA GLN A 21 -10.28 14.70 3.35
C GLN A 21 -8.77 14.68 3.48
N PRO A 22 -8.01 14.83 2.37
CA PRO A 22 -8.51 14.86 1.00
C PRO A 22 -8.89 13.45 0.50
N VAL A 23 -9.58 13.37 -0.65
CA VAL A 23 -9.70 12.11 -1.41
C VAL A 23 -8.48 11.93 -2.29
N VAL A 24 -8.32 12.80 -3.30
CA VAL A 24 -7.14 12.77 -4.19
C VAL A 24 -5.92 13.33 -3.45
N GLY A 25 -4.77 12.67 -3.58
CA GLY A 25 -3.54 13.04 -2.87
C GLY A 25 -3.48 12.54 -1.43
N ARG A 26 -4.48 11.78 -0.97
CA ARG A 26 -4.40 11.01 0.28
C ARG A 26 -3.41 9.86 0.07
N LYS A 27 -2.33 9.88 0.85
CA LYS A 27 -1.23 8.93 0.77
C LYS A 27 -1.19 8.04 2.00
N TYR A 28 -0.72 6.82 1.76
CA TYR A 28 -0.58 5.74 2.72
C TYR A 28 0.86 5.26 2.72
N THR A 29 1.46 5.15 3.89
CA THR A 29 2.74 4.50 4.11
C THR A 29 2.51 3.34 5.06
N LEU A 30 2.48 2.12 4.50
CA LEU A 30 2.34 0.91 5.30
C LEU A 30 3.72 0.29 5.54
N THR A 31 4.09 0.13 6.79
CA THR A 31 5.31 -0.57 7.23
C THR A 31 4.93 -1.70 8.19
N HIS A 32 5.90 -2.56 8.52
CA HIS A 32 5.64 -3.67 9.43
C HIS A 32 6.87 -4.03 10.27
N SER A 33 6.64 -4.82 11.31
CA SER A 33 7.68 -5.39 12.16
C SER A 33 7.69 -6.90 11.99
N ASP A 34 8.78 -7.46 11.46
CA ASP A 34 8.98 -8.91 11.34
C ASP A 34 8.93 -9.62 12.70
N ASP A 35 9.42 -8.96 13.76
CA ASP A 35 9.51 -9.54 15.11
C ASP A 35 8.12 -9.73 15.76
N THR A 36 7.23 -8.75 15.58
CA THR A 36 5.91 -8.72 16.25
C THR A 36 4.75 -9.08 15.33
N GLY A 37 4.97 -9.00 14.02
CA GLY A 37 3.94 -9.09 12.98
C GLY A 37 2.98 -7.90 12.98
N MET A 38 3.33 -6.80 13.65
CA MET A 38 2.53 -5.57 13.67
C MET A 38 2.64 -4.84 12.32
N LEU A 39 1.52 -4.29 11.87
CA LEU A 39 1.42 -3.37 10.74
C LEU A 39 1.25 -1.94 11.26
N PHE A 40 1.93 -1.00 10.64
CA PHE A 40 1.83 0.43 10.94
C PHE A 40 1.42 1.18 9.68
N LEU A 41 0.24 1.78 9.70
CA LEU A 41 -0.30 2.57 8.61
C LEU A 41 -0.26 4.05 8.97
N ASP A 42 0.59 4.80 8.27
CA ASP A 42 0.60 6.25 8.32
C ASP A 42 -0.20 6.83 7.14
N ILE A 43 -1.16 7.71 7.43
CA ILE A 43 -2.03 8.36 6.45
C ILE A 43 -1.74 9.86 6.44
N GLY A 44 -1.39 10.43 5.28
CA GLY A 44 -0.96 11.82 5.19
C GLY A 44 -1.09 12.42 3.79
N SER A 45 -0.74 13.71 3.65
CA SER A 45 -0.62 14.39 2.34
C SER A 45 0.70 14.07 1.65
N ASP A 46 1.64 13.51 2.40
CA ASP A 46 2.95 13.04 1.98
C ASP A 46 3.23 11.66 2.56
N TYR A 47 4.10 10.89 1.90
CA TYR A 47 4.55 9.62 2.45
C TYR A 47 5.40 9.86 3.70
N ASN A 48 5.25 9.00 4.71
CA ASN A 48 6.09 9.06 5.90
C ASN A 48 7.46 8.44 5.63
N TYR A 49 8.31 9.16 4.91
CA TYR A 49 9.66 8.69 4.59
C TYR A 49 10.53 8.42 5.82
N GLN A 50 10.19 8.97 6.99
CA GLN A 50 10.91 8.71 8.24
C GLN A 50 10.62 7.32 8.81
N ALA A 51 9.44 6.76 8.54
CA ALA A 51 9.08 5.40 8.96
C ALA A 51 9.68 4.32 8.04
N ILE A 52 10.12 4.68 6.83
CA ILE A 52 10.66 3.72 5.87
C ILE A 52 12.03 3.22 6.31
N ASN A 53 12.16 1.90 6.42
CA ASN A 53 13.45 1.26 6.62
C ASN A 53 14.25 1.25 5.31
N THR A 54 15.20 2.17 5.18
CA THR A 54 16.00 2.34 3.96
C THR A 54 16.85 1.14 3.56
N LYS A 55 17.07 0.18 4.47
CA LYS A 55 17.79 -1.07 4.18
C LYS A 55 16.88 -2.20 3.75
N MET A 56 15.73 -2.36 4.41
CA MET A 56 14.81 -3.48 4.13
C MET A 56 13.87 -3.17 2.95
N ARG A 57 13.44 -1.90 2.85
CA ARG A 57 12.57 -1.39 1.79
C ARG A 57 11.34 -2.26 1.53
N ASP A 58 10.71 -2.71 2.61
CA ASP A 58 9.57 -3.61 2.64
C ASP A 58 8.23 -2.87 2.81
N GLU A 59 8.26 -1.54 2.79
CA GLU A 59 7.07 -0.71 2.83
C GLU A 59 6.20 -0.91 1.58
N VAL A 60 4.89 -0.70 1.75
CA VAL A 60 3.95 -0.50 0.66
C VAL A 60 3.42 0.92 0.74
N LEU A 61 3.70 1.70 -0.30
CA LEU A 61 3.17 3.05 -0.45
C LEU A 61 1.91 3.01 -1.29
N ALA A 62 0.92 3.86 -1.01
CA ALA A 62 -0.23 4.03 -1.89
C ALA A 62 -0.79 5.45 -1.88
N GLU A 63 -1.44 5.85 -2.96
CA GLU A 63 -2.05 7.16 -3.12
C GLU A 63 -3.35 7.05 -3.91
N TRP A 64 -4.38 7.75 -3.45
CA TRP A 64 -5.57 8.00 -4.26
C TRP A 64 -5.25 9.03 -5.34
N GLN A 65 -5.22 8.58 -6.60
CA GLN A 65 -4.90 9.40 -7.76
C GLN A 65 -6.09 9.52 -8.69
N VAL A 66 -6.14 10.62 -9.46
CA VAL A 66 -7.12 10.83 -10.52
C VAL A 66 -6.40 10.91 -11.86
N ASN A 67 -6.91 10.18 -12.85
CA ASN A 67 -6.35 10.22 -14.20
C ASN A 67 -6.95 11.38 -15.04
N LYS A 68 -6.46 11.55 -16.27
CA LYS A 68 -6.94 12.61 -17.19
C LYS A 68 -8.43 12.48 -17.56
N MET A 69 -9.02 11.30 -17.40
CA MET A 69 -10.43 11.00 -17.66
C MET A 69 -11.31 11.17 -16.40
N MET A 70 -10.76 11.73 -15.32
CA MET A 70 -11.42 11.93 -14.02
C MET A 70 -11.79 10.62 -13.30
N GLU A 71 -11.13 9.51 -13.64
CA GLU A 71 -11.30 8.25 -12.94
C GLU A 71 -10.33 8.18 -11.77
N ILE A 72 -10.85 7.82 -10.59
CA ILE A 72 -10.07 7.68 -9.37
C ILE A 72 -9.60 6.24 -9.24
N SER A 73 -8.34 6.06 -8.84
CA SER A 73 -7.75 4.75 -8.58
C SER A 73 -6.80 4.82 -7.39
N LEU A 74 -6.66 3.72 -6.65
CA LEU A 74 -5.63 3.59 -5.63
C LEU A 74 -4.36 3.08 -6.32
N VAL A 75 -3.31 3.90 -6.31
CA VAL A 75 -2.04 3.58 -6.95
C VAL A 75 -1.00 3.33 -5.88
N GLY A 76 -0.49 2.11 -5.81
CA GLY A 76 0.55 1.70 -4.87
C GLY A 76 1.90 1.45 -5.52
N PHE A 77 2.93 1.45 -4.69
CA PHE A 77 4.32 1.22 -5.06
C PHE A 77 4.97 0.26 -4.07
N ALA A 78 5.68 -0.73 -4.61
CA ALA A 78 6.51 -1.67 -3.87
C ALA A 78 7.93 -1.64 -4.42
N TYR A 79 8.91 -1.48 -3.54
CA TYR A 79 10.31 -1.38 -3.93
C TYR A 79 10.97 -2.76 -3.97
N VAL A 80 11.18 -3.29 -5.18
CA VAL A 80 11.87 -4.56 -5.38
C VAL A 80 13.37 -4.34 -5.31
N ASP A 81 13.90 -3.46 -6.16
CA ASP A 81 15.32 -3.09 -6.20
C ASP A 81 15.57 -1.82 -7.04
N SER A 82 16.75 -1.24 -6.90
CA SER A 82 17.33 -0.21 -7.76
C SER A 82 18.78 -0.55 -8.17
N GLY A 83 19.14 -1.83 -8.20
CA GLY A 83 20.46 -2.35 -8.61
C GLY A 83 21.41 -2.72 -7.46
N GLU A 84 20.96 -2.64 -6.21
CA GLU A 84 21.70 -3.10 -5.03
C GLU A 84 21.64 -4.62 -4.82
N TYR A 85 20.70 -5.29 -5.48
CA TYR A 85 20.48 -6.74 -5.38
C TYR A 85 20.87 -7.44 -6.68
N SER A 86 21.31 -8.70 -6.55
CA SER A 86 21.38 -9.61 -7.69
C SER A 86 19.98 -9.89 -8.26
N LYS A 87 19.93 -10.46 -9.46
CA LYS A 87 18.67 -10.77 -10.13
C LYS A 87 17.85 -11.79 -9.33
N GLU A 88 18.52 -12.79 -8.77
CA GLU A 88 17.90 -13.85 -7.96
C GLU A 88 17.32 -13.29 -6.64
N GLU A 89 18.03 -12.36 -5.99
CA GLU A 89 17.55 -11.67 -4.79
C GLU A 89 16.34 -10.77 -5.11
N ALA A 90 16.38 -10.04 -6.22
CA ALA A 90 15.26 -9.21 -6.68
C ALA A 90 14.02 -10.07 -6.99
N GLU A 91 14.19 -11.23 -7.61
CA GLU A 91 13.10 -12.18 -7.88
C GLU A 91 12.48 -12.73 -6.59
N PHE A 92 13.31 -13.05 -5.60
CA PHE A 92 12.85 -13.48 -4.29
C PHE A 92 12.03 -12.39 -3.58
N ARG A 93 12.52 -11.13 -3.60
CA ARG A 93 11.78 -9.98 -3.06
C ARG A 93 10.45 -9.75 -3.77
N LEU A 94 10.42 -9.81 -5.10
CA LEU A 94 9.18 -9.71 -5.88
C LEU A 94 8.18 -10.81 -5.49
N THR A 95 8.67 -12.03 -5.28
CA THR A 95 7.84 -13.16 -4.83
C THR A 95 7.23 -12.90 -3.46
N ILE A 96 8.01 -12.36 -2.51
CA ILE A 96 7.50 -11.96 -1.18
C ILE A 96 6.43 -10.89 -1.33
N PHE A 97 6.67 -9.83 -2.10
CA PHE A 97 5.65 -8.80 -2.28
C PHE A 97 4.37 -9.37 -2.90
N HIS A 98 4.46 -10.24 -3.91
CA HIS A 98 3.27 -10.88 -4.46
C HIS A 98 2.49 -11.71 -3.44
N LYS A 99 3.18 -12.38 -2.51
CA LYS A 99 2.57 -13.18 -1.46
C LYS A 99 1.92 -12.33 -0.37
N GLU A 100 2.54 -11.22 0.01
CA GLU A 100 2.10 -10.40 1.15
C GLU A 100 1.27 -9.16 0.75
N MET A 101 1.14 -8.86 -0.56
CA MET A 101 0.37 -7.70 -1.02
C MET A 101 -1.09 -7.72 -0.56
N GLU A 102 -1.70 -8.90 -0.45
CA GLU A 102 -3.06 -9.03 0.09
C GLU A 102 -3.13 -8.51 1.53
N THR A 103 -2.18 -8.90 2.37
CA THR A 103 -2.06 -8.41 3.76
C THR A 103 -1.85 -6.91 3.80
N ALA A 104 -0.98 -6.39 2.94
CA ALA A 104 -0.71 -4.95 2.87
C ALA A 104 -1.96 -4.15 2.46
N LEU A 105 -2.68 -4.61 1.43
CA LEU A 105 -3.91 -3.98 0.98
C LEU A 105 -5.01 -4.06 2.04
N LYS A 106 -5.16 -5.19 2.75
CA LYS A 106 -6.06 -5.27 3.92
C LYS A 106 -5.68 -4.24 4.99
N GLY A 107 -4.38 -4.06 5.26
CA GLY A 107 -3.90 -3.03 6.20
C GLY A 107 -4.32 -1.63 5.80
N ILE A 108 -4.08 -1.24 4.55
CA ILE A 108 -4.44 0.08 4.01
C ILE A 108 -5.96 0.30 4.02
N ILE A 109 -6.71 -0.66 3.45
CA ILE A 109 -8.17 -0.52 3.26
C ILE A 109 -8.91 -0.52 4.60
N ASN A 110 -8.56 -1.42 5.52
CA ASN A 110 -9.24 -1.49 6.81
C ASN A 110 -8.75 -0.41 7.78
N GLY A 111 -7.49 0.01 7.68
CA GLY A 111 -6.97 1.11 8.50
C GLY A 111 -7.61 2.47 8.20
N ASP A 112 -8.15 2.63 6.99
CA ASP A 112 -8.87 3.84 6.57
C ASP A 112 -10.36 3.56 6.28
N HIS A 113 -10.92 2.54 6.92
CA HIS A 113 -12.27 2.07 6.66
C HIS A 113 -13.34 3.17 6.83
N PHE A 114 -13.22 4.01 7.86
CA PHE A 114 -14.16 5.11 8.10
C PHE A 114 -14.19 6.11 6.93
N PHE A 115 -13.03 6.43 6.34
CA PHE A 115 -12.95 7.27 5.15
C PHE A 115 -13.67 6.59 3.98
N LEU A 116 -13.42 5.31 3.72
CA LEU A 116 -14.03 4.58 2.60
C LEU A 116 -15.55 4.43 2.73
N LEU A 117 -16.07 4.28 3.95
CA LEU A 117 -17.52 4.29 4.20
C LEU A 117 -18.19 5.61 3.81
N ASN A 118 -17.45 6.73 3.91
CA ASN A 118 -17.94 8.06 3.51
C ASN A 118 -17.72 8.35 2.02
N TYR A 119 -16.95 7.53 1.30
CA TYR A 119 -16.79 7.58 -0.15
C TYR A 119 -17.04 6.21 -0.80
N PRO A 120 -18.29 5.69 -0.79
CA PRO A 120 -18.57 4.33 -1.27
C PRO A 120 -18.14 4.06 -2.71
N MET A 121 -18.08 5.08 -3.57
CA MET A 121 -17.59 4.94 -4.95
C MET A 121 -16.14 4.46 -5.01
N LEU A 122 -15.32 4.74 -3.99
CA LEU A 122 -13.94 4.26 -3.93
C LEU A 122 -13.85 2.77 -3.69
N LEU A 123 -14.88 2.13 -3.12
CA LEU A 123 -14.88 0.69 -2.87
C LEU A 123 -14.79 -0.15 -4.14
N ASP A 124 -15.25 0.40 -5.26
CA ASP A 124 -15.23 -0.23 -6.58
C ASP A 124 -14.17 0.41 -7.50
N ALA A 125 -13.35 1.33 -6.98
CA ALA A 125 -12.25 1.93 -7.72
C ALA A 125 -11.10 0.92 -7.90
N PRO A 126 -10.40 0.94 -9.05
CA PRO A 126 -9.33 -0.02 -9.31
C PRO A 126 -8.10 0.24 -8.43
N ILE A 127 -7.48 -0.84 -7.97
CA ILE A 127 -6.19 -0.82 -7.30
C ILE A 127 -5.10 -1.27 -8.27
N PHE A 128 -4.04 -0.49 -8.37
CA PHE A 128 -2.86 -0.82 -9.17
C PHE A 128 -1.60 -0.73 -8.34
N ILE A 129 -0.75 -1.75 -8.38
CA ILE A 129 0.56 -1.74 -7.71
C ILE A 129 1.67 -1.72 -8.75
N TYR A 130 2.60 -0.78 -8.59
CA TYR A 130 3.83 -0.67 -9.36
C TYR A 130 4.98 -1.30 -8.58
N PHE A 131 5.57 -2.36 -9.14
CA PHE A 131 6.80 -2.97 -8.65
C PHE A 131 7.99 -2.26 -9.29
N GLN A 132 8.83 -1.64 -8.45
CA GLN A 132 10.01 -0.89 -8.89
C GLN A 132 11.24 -1.79 -8.84
N SER A 133 11.82 -2.04 -10.01
CA SER A 133 13.03 -2.85 -10.20
C SER A 133 13.87 -2.28 -11.34
N VAL A 134 15.19 -2.49 -11.34
CA VAL A 134 16.03 -2.23 -12.53
C VAL A 134 15.93 -3.35 -13.57
N TYR A 135 15.48 -4.53 -13.17
CA TYR A 135 15.29 -5.66 -14.05
C TYR A 135 13.94 -5.53 -14.77
N PRO A 136 13.91 -5.43 -16.12
CA PRO A 136 12.67 -5.17 -16.86
C PRO A 136 11.57 -6.23 -16.66
N GLY A 137 11.94 -7.47 -16.32
CA GLY A 137 10.98 -8.55 -16.04
C GLY A 137 10.30 -8.44 -14.67
N TYR A 138 10.87 -7.69 -13.73
CA TYR A 138 10.34 -7.49 -12.38
C TYR A 138 9.73 -6.09 -12.20
N HIS A 139 10.05 -5.18 -13.11
CA HIS A 139 9.45 -3.85 -13.19
C HIS A 139 8.08 -3.90 -13.87
N GLY A 140 7.04 -3.38 -13.23
CA GLY A 140 5.75 -3.27 -13.89
C GLY A 140 4.57 -2.94 -13.00
N LYS A 141 3.44 -2.72 -13.65
CA LYS A 141 2.15 -2.42 -13.04
C LYS A 141 1.26 -3.65 -13.05
N LYS A 142 0.63 -3.97 -11.92
CA LYS A 142 -0.34 -5.07 -11.81
C LYS A 142 -1.67 -4.59 -11.22
N TYR A 143 -2.76 -5.12 -11.73
CA TYR A 143 -4.10 -4.89 -11.19
C TYR A 143 -4.35 -5.81 -9.99
N PHE A 144 -4.89 -5.24 -8.93
CA PHE A 144 -5.13 -5.92 -7.65
C PHE A 144 -6.62 -5.88 -7.24
N GLY A 145 -7.55 -5.72 -8.16
CA GLY A 145 -8.97 -5.67 -7.80
C GLY A 145 -9.39 -4.29 -7.31
N THR A 146 -10.30 -4.27 -6.34
CA THR A 146 -10.92 -3.07 -5.77
C THR A 146 -10.85 -3.12 -4.24
N PRO A 147 -10.98 -1.99 -3.51
CA PRO A 147 -10.96 -2.03 -2.05
C PRO A 147 -11.98 -2.97 -1.42
N ARG A 148 -13.12 -3.19 -2.08
CA ARG A 148 -14.14 -4.14 -1.62
C ARG A 148 -13.60 -5.56 -1.42
N ASP A 149 -12.61 -5.98 -2.22
CA ASP A 149 -11.99 -7.30 -2.14
C ASP A 149 -11.15 -7.48 -0.85
N TYR A 150 -10.80 -6.39 -0.17
CA TYR A 150 -9.91 -6.36 0.99
C TYR A 150 -10.59 -5.89 2.28
N LEU A 151 -11.89 -5.60 2.24
CA LEU A 151 -12.65 -5.30 3.46
C LEU A 151 -12.67 -6.52 4.38
N PHE A 152 -12.40 -6.30 5.66
CA PHE A 152 -12.59 -7.32 6.68
C PHE A 152 -14.08 -7.66 6.77
N GLN A 153 -14.39 -8.96 6.81
CA GLN A 153 -15.76 -9.48 6.98
C GLN A 153 -16.05 -9.77 8.46
#